data_AF-A0A959JLQ4-F1
#
_entry.id   AF-A0A959JLQ4-F1
#
_cell.length_a   1.000
_cell.length_b   1.000
_cell.length_c   1.000
_cell.angle_alpha   90.00
_cell.angle_beta   90.00
_cell.angle_gamma   90.00
#
_symmetry.space_group_name_H-M   'P 1'
#
loop_
_entity.id
_entity.type
_entity.pdbx_description
1 polymer ?
#
loop_
_entity_poly.entity_id
_entity_poly.type
_entity_poly.pdbx_seq_one_letter_code
_entity_poly.pdbx_strand_id
1 'polypeptide(L)'
;MQYLQELEHFFQEVELPVIISDEYISAFSKENPPISLDFIEKIIPWEKDVDEFTEFIPCFRLPNQKNFIGFVYWKGGLLSYDFILATIDFKGTSIMHKSIAGTR
;
A
#
# COMPACT_ATOMS: atom_id res chain seq x y z
N MET A 1 -4.78 -16.25 -6.00
CA MET A 1 -3.43 -16.87 -5.99
C MET A 1 -2.41 -15.97 -6.65
N GLN A 2 -2.60 -15.56 -7.92
CA GLN A 2 -1.68 -14.64 -8.61
C GLN A 2 -1.43 -13.31 -7.86
N TYR A 3 -2.49 -12.64 -7.38
CA TYR A 3 -2.36 -11.37 -6.65
C TYR A 3 -1.61 -11.47 -5.31
N LEU A 4 -1.66 -12.63 -4.64
CA LEU A 4 -0.92 -12.83 -3.40
C LEU A 4 0.58 -12.85 -3.68
N GLN A 5 1.00 -13.56 -4.74
CA GLN A 5 2.41 -13.63 -5.15
C GLN A 5 2.93 -12.26 -5.61
N GLU A 6 2.11 -11.50 -6.32
CA GLU A 6 2.45 -10.13 -6.71
C GLU A 6 2.57 -9.23 -5.47
N LEU A 7 1.64 -9.29 -4.52
CA LEU A 7 1.73 -8.52 -3.28
C LEU A 7 2.92 -8.93 -2.41
N GLU A 8 3.24 -10.22 -2.32
CA GLU A 8 4.42 -10.71 -1.58
C GLU A 8 5.73 -10.17 -2.15
N HIS A 9 5.78 -9.83 -3.44
CA HIS A 9 6.96 -9.23 -4.05
C HIS A 9 7.21 -7.79 -3.58
N PHE A 10 6.14 -7.02 -3.32
CA PHE A 10 6.24 -5.60 -2.98
C PHE A 10 5.98 -5.28 -1.51
N PHE A 11 5.19 -6.10 -0.82
CA PHE A 11 4.75 -5.88 0.56
C PHE A 11 5.27 -7.00 1.45
N GLN A 12 6.28 -6.67 2.25
CA GLN A 12 6.82 -7.56 3.29
C GLN A 12 5.74 -7.84 4.34
N GLU A 13 5.63 -9.09 4.80
CA GLU A 13 4.76 -9.42 5.94
C GLU A 13 5.35 -8.86 7.23
N VAL A 14 4.51 -8.28 8.09
CA VAL A 14 4.93 -7.76 9.40
C VAL A 14 4.24 -8.47 10.55
N GLU A 15 4.91 -8.53 11.68
CA GLU A 15 4.30 -8.90 12.96
C GLU A 15 3.58 -7.71 13.58
N LEU A 16 2.46 -7.98 14.25
CA LEU A 16 1.66 -6.96 14.91
C LEU A 16 1.95 -6.91 16.42
N PRO A 17 1.90 -5.72 17.05
CA PRO A 17 1.56 -4.42 16.48
C PRO A 17 2.71 -3.78 15.69
N VAL A 18 2.36 -3.03 14.65
CA VAL A 18 3.30 -2.23 13.85
C VAL A 18 3.05 -0.75 14.09
N ILE A 19 4.12 0.04 14.17
CA ILE A 19 4.07 1.50 14.28
C ILE A 19 4.39 2.09 12.92
N ILE A 20 3.59 3.08 12.50
CA ILE A 20 3.76 3.79 11.23
C ILE A 20 4.02 5.26 11.56
N SER A 21 5.09 5.83 11.00
CA SER A 21 5.34 7.27 11.05
C SER A 21 6.10 7.72 9.80
N ASP A 22 6.10 9.03 9.57
CA ASP A 22 6.75 9.65 8.41
C ASP A 22 8.27 9.51 8.45
N GLU A 23 8.83 9.38 9.65
CA GLU A 23 10.26 9.16 9.87
C GLU A 23 10.72 7.84 9.22
N TYR A 24 9.82 6.85 9.13
CA TYR A 24 10.08 5.55 8.51
C TYR A 24 9.89 5.55 6.98
N ILE A 25 9.30 6.60 6.37
CA ILE A 25 9.15 6.68 4.90
C ILE A 25 10.53 6.62 4.23
N SER A 26 11.52 7.31 4.80
CA SER A 26 12.89 7.29 4.26
C SER A 26 13.53 5.90 4.24
N ALA A 27 13.12 5.00 5.15
CA ALA A 27 13.51 3.59 5.14
C ALA A 27 12.72 2.81 4.09
N PHE A 28 11.40 3.00 4.01
CA PHE A 28 10.56 2.36 2.99
C PHE A 28 10.97 2.76 1.57
N SER A 29 11.25 4.04 1.28
CA SER A 29 11.72 4.50 -0.06
C SER A 29 13.10 3.95 -0.44
N LYS A 30 13.95 3.64 0.55
CA LYS A 30 15.28 3.05 0.31
C LYS A 30 15.21 1.55 0.02
N GLU A 31 14.29 0.86 0.67
CA GLU A 31 14.15 -0.60 0.57
C GLU A 31 13.17 -1.02 -0.53
N ASN A 32 12.15 -0.21 -0.79
CA ASN A 32 11.12 -0.46 -1.79
C ASN A 32 11.15 0.63 -2.86
N PRO A 33 11.68 0.35 -4.07
CA PRO A 33 11.67 1.32 -5.15
C PRO A 33 10.22 1.75 -5.47
N PRO A 34 10.01 2.99 -5.94
CA PRO A 34 8.70 3.47 -6.35
C PRO A 34 8.07 2.49 -7.34
N ILE A 35 6.80 2.16 -7.07
CA ILE A 35 6.05 1.25 -7.91
C ILE A 35 5.71 1.97 -9.22
N SER A 36 5.80 1.26 -10.35
CA SER A 36 5.36 1.81 -11.65
C SER A 36 3.85 2.07 -11.67
N LEU A 37 3.44 3.11 -12.41
CA LEU A 37 2.02 3.45 -12.59
C LEU A 37 1.18 2.25 -13.06
N ASP A 38 1.71 1.44 -13.99
CA ASP A 38 1.05 0.23 -14.49
C ASP A 38 0.71 -0.78 -13.38
N PHE A 39 1.54 -0.89 -12.34
CA PHE A 39 1.29 -1.79 -11.22
C PHE A 39 0.29 -1.19 -10.22
N ILE A 40 0.31 0.13 -10.05
CA ILE A 40 -0.65 0.86 -9.20
C ILE A 40 -2.06 0.71 -9.77
N GLU A 41 -2.25 0.91 -11.07
CA GLU A 41 -3.56 0.74 -11.72
C GLU A 41 -4.12 -0.68 -11.54
N LYS A 42 -3.24 -1.68 -11.46
CA LYS A 42 -3.63 -3.08 -11.29
C LYS A 42 -3.96 -3.45 -9.84
N ILE A 43 -3.19 -2.97 -8.88
CA ILE A 43 -3.27 -3.39 -7.47
C ILE A 43 -4.12 -2.44 -6.63
N ILE A 44 -4.17 -1.17 -7.01
CA ILE A 44 -4.84 -0.11 -6.28
C ILE A 44 -5.77 0.70 -7.21
N PRO A 45 -6.67 0.04 -7.99
CA PRO A 45 -7.51 0.71 -9.00
C PRO A 45 -8.51 1.72 -8.42
N TRP A 46 -8.66 1.78 -7.09
CA TRP A 46 -9.53 2.74 -6.42
C TRP A 46 -8.90 4.11 -6.19
N GLU A 47 -7.58 4.24 -6.34
CA GLU A 47 -6.92 5.54 -6.26
C GLU A 47 -7.25 6.37 -7.49
N LYS A 48 -8.10 7.36 -7.29
CA LYS A 48 -8.46 8.35 -8.32
C LYS A 48 -7.54 9.55 -8.22
N ASP A 49 -7.45 10.31 -9.31
CA ASP A 49 -6.73 11.58 -9.37
C ASP A 49 -5.22 11.43 -9.09
N VAL A 50 -4.62 10.37 -9.62
CA VAL A 50 -3.16 10.19 -9.65
C VAL A 50 -2.58 11.12 -10.72
N ASP A 51 -1.79 12.09 -10.30
CA ASP A 51 -1.06 13.00 -11.17
C ASP A 51 0.44 12.66 -11.25
N GLU A 52 1.20 13.46 -12.01
CA GLU A 52 2.65 13.27 -12.18
C GLU A 52 3.47 13.50 -10.90
N PHE A 53 2.88 14.08 -9.86
CA PHE A 53 3.52 14.33 -8.57
C PHE A 53 3.06 13.35 -7.49
N THR A 54 2.23 12.36 -7.86
CA THR A 54 1.71 11.36 -6.94
C THR A 54 2.64 10.15 -6.89
N GLU A 55 3.15 9.87 -5.70
CA GLU A 55 4.02 8.73 -5.44
C GLU A 55 3.31 7.68 -4.60
N PHE A 56 3.57 6.41 -4.90
CA PHE A 56 3.08 5.28 -4.09
C PHE A 56 4.26 4.42 -3.67
N ILE A 57 4.36 4.18 -2.36
CA ILE A 57 5.41 3.35 -1.77
C ILE A 57 4.73 2.20 -1.03
N PRO A 58 5.02 0.94 -1.36
CA PRO A 58 4.51 -0.18 -0.59
C PRO A 58 5.19 -0.18 0.78
N CYS A 59 4.42 -0.32 1.85
CA CYS A 59 4.97 -0.38 3.20
C CYS A 59 5.07 -1.83 3.66
N PHE A 60 3.93 -2.49 3.89
CA PHE A 60 3.88 -3.87 4.38
C PHE A 60 2.52 -4.51 4.15
N ARG A 61 2.45 -5.83 4.31
CA ARG A 61 1.19 -6.58 4.39
C ARG A 61 0.96 -7.13 5.79
N LEU A 62 -0.31 -7.22 6.16
CA LEU A 62 -0.73 -7.86 7.39
C LEU A 62 -0.50 -9.38 7.28
N PRO A 63 -0.35 -10.08 8.43
CA PRO A 63 -0.31 -11.54 8.46
C PRO A 63 -1.49 -12.16 7.71
N ASN A 64 -1.25 -13.29 7.04
CA ASN A 64 -2.25 -13.94 6.20
C ASN A 64 -3.59 -14.15 6.93
N GLN A 65 -4.67 -13.68 6.31
CA GLN A 65 -6.03 -13.84 6.81
C GLN A 65 -6.79 -14.86 5.95
N LYS A 66 -7.83 -15.47 6.52
CA LYS A 66 -8.57 -16.56 5.84
C LYS A 66 -9.35 -16.12 4.61
N ASN A 67 -9.76 -14.86 4.53
CA ASN A 67 -10.75 -14.39 3.54
C ASN A 67 -10.32 -13.15 2.75
N PHE A 68 -9.21 -12.52 3.12
CA PHE A 68 -8.75 -11.28 2.51
C PHE A 68 -7.24 -11.15 2.64
N ILE A 69 -6.68 -10.26 1.84
CA ILE A 69 -5.29 -9.82 1.95
C ILE A 69 -5.33 -8.36 2.39
N GLY A 70 -4.65 -8.03 3.48
CA GLY A 70 -4.54 -6.67 3.99
C GLY A 70 -3.14 -6.12 3.75
N PHE A 71 -3.03 -4.92 3.20
CA PHE A 71 -1.74 -4.28 2.95
C PHE A 71 -1.83 -2.77 3.15
N VAL A 72 -0.68 -2.19 3.49
CA VAL A 72 -0.52 -0.77 3.73
C VAL A 72 0.47 -0.22 2.73
N TYR A 73 0.08 0.89 2.09
CA TYR A 73 0.95 1.68 1.24
C TYR A 73 0.90 3.14 1.67
N TRP A 74 1.98 3.85 1.38
CA TRP A 74 2.05 5.28 1.52
C TRP A 74 1.73 5.93 0.17
N LYS A 75 0.90 6.97 0.19
CA LYS A 75 0.57 7.83 -0.94
C LYS A 75 1.10 9.22 -0.64
N GLY A 76 2.01 9.72 -1.48
CA GLY A 76 2.52 11.07 -1.44
C GLY A 76 1.96 11.91 -2.57
N GLY A 77 1.63 13.17 -2.29
CA GLY A 77 1.35 14.20 -3.30
C GLY A 77 2.01 15.53 -2.89
N LEU A 78 1.85 16.55 -3.73
CA LEU A 78 2.58 17.83 -3.63
C LEU A 78 2.52 18.49 -2.23
N LEU A 79 1.44 18.31 -1.47
CA LEU A 79 1.23 18.89 -0.13
C LEU A 79 0.49 17.96 0.85
N SER A 80 0.43 16.67 0.57
CA SER A 80 -0.32 15.73 1.40
C SER A 80 0.29 14.36 1.34
N TYR A 81 0.20 13.63 2.45
CA TYR A 81 0.47 12.22 2.46
C TYR A 81 -0.53 11.45 3.30
N ASP A 82 -0.71 10.19 2.95
CA ASP A 82 -1.59 9.25 3.61
C ASP A 82 -0.96 7.86 3.62
N PHE A 83 -0.97 7.20 4.77
CA PHE A 83 -0.84 5.76 4.88
C PHE A 83 -2.22 5.14 4.75
N ILE A 84 -2.40 4.29 3.76
CA ILE A 84 -3.69 3.71 3.44
C ILE A 84 -3.64 2.22 3.70
N LEU A 85 -4.55 1.74 4.56
CA LEU A 85 -4.82 0.32 4.73
C LEU A 85 -5.87 -0.10 3.71
N ALA A 86 -5.48 -1.00 2.82
CA ALA A 86 -6.37 -1.64 1.87
C ALA A 86 -6.57 -3.13 2.20
N THR A 87 -7.77 -3.62 1.92
CA THR A 87 -8.11 -5.03 1.94
C THR A 87 -8.75 -5.43 0.63
N ILE A 88 -8.30 -6.56 0.10
CA ILE A 88 -8.83 -7.17 -1.13
C ILE A 88 -9.21 -8.62 -0.87
N ASP A 89 -10.15 -9.15 -1.66
CA ASP A 89 -10.40 -10.59 -1.70
C ASP A 89 -9.27 -11.33 -2.46
N PHE A 90 -9.28 -12.67 -2.45
CA PHE A 90 -8.27 -13.46 -3.19
C PHE A 90 -8.39 -13.40 -4.72
N LYS A 91 -9.42 -12.73 -5.24
CA LYS A 91 -9.63 -12.45 -6.66
C LYS A 91 -9.10 -11.07 -7.07
N GLY A 92 -8.64 -10.25 -6.12
CA GLY A 92 -8.17 -8.89 -6.36
C GLY A 92 -9.26 -7.83 -6.26
N THR A 93 -10.47 -8.19 -5.83
CA THR A 93 -11.56 -7.22 -5.66
C THR A 93 -11.34 -6.41 -4.38
N SER A 94 -11.37 -5.08 -4.48
CA SER A 94 -11.35 -4.19 -3.31
C SER A 94 -12.52 -4.49 -2.37
N ILE A 95 -12.20 -4.74 -1.10
CA ILE A 95 -13.16 -4.83 0.00
C ILE A 95 -13.24 -3.48 0.72
N MET A 96 -12.09 -2.93 1.11
CA MET A 96 -12.00 -1.65 1.84
C MET A 96 -10.65 -0.99 1.57
N HIS A 97 -10.61 0.34 1.63
CA HIS A 97 -9.39 1.13 1.68
C HIS A 97 -9.66 2.36 2.56
N LYS A 98 -8.73 2.69 3.47
CA LYS A 98 -8.90 3.80 4.41
C LYS A 98 -7.56 4.40 4.82
N SER A 99 -7.47 5.73 4.87
CA SER A 99 -6.34 6.41 5.50
C SER A 99 -6.31 6.10 7.00
N ILE A 100 -5.16 5.64 7.49
CA ILE A 100 -4.92 5.24 8.89
C ILE A 100 -3.94 6.18 9.60
N ALA A 101 -3.20 6.98 8.85
CA ALA A 101 -2.32 8.04 9.33
C ALA A 101 -2.02 8.97 8.15
N GLY A 102 -1.89 10.27 8.39
CA GLY A 102 -1.66 11.23 7.31
C GLY A 102 -1.96 12.65 7.73
N THR A 103 -1.89 13.54 6.77
CA THR A 103 -2.20 14.98 6.95
C THR A 103 -3.60 15.35 6.50
N ARG A 104 -4.40 14.38 6.03
CA ARG A 104 -5.76 14.58 5.50
C ARG A 104 -6.82 13.91 6.37
#